data_AF-A0A1G2L9Q3-F1
#
_entry.id   AF-A0A1G2L9Q3-F1
#
_cell.length_a   1.000
_cell.length_b   1.000
_cell.length_c   1.000
_cell.angle_alpha   90.00
_cell.angle_beta   90.00
_cell.angle_gamma   90.00
#
_symmetry.space_group_name_H-M   'P 1'
#
loop_
_entity.id
_entity.type
_entity.pdbx_description
1 polymer ?
#
loop_
_entity_poly.entity_id
_entity_poly.type
_entity_poly.pdbx_seq_one_letter_code
_entity_poly.pdbx_strand_id
1 'polypeptide(L)'
;MSEKVITLPNREEMLQRLLWVSDDSDMQERFYPILLKSAGQKRVAQGVVMMLALAIYDYVEGMPPVVANLMYMQAPQFIEALVDDPKVAEQAKTFLQEALAAK
;
A
#
# COMPACT_ATOMS: atom_id res chain seq x y z
N MET A 1 12.51 15.89 13.44
CA MET A 1 11.75 14.91 14.24
C MET A 1 12.08 13.54 13.69
N SER A 2 12.31 12.53 14.54
CA SER A 2 12.54 11.17 14.08
C SER A 2 11.26 10.60 13.46
N GLU A 3 11.37 9.95 12.31
CA GLU A 3 10.25 9.26 11.68
C GLU A 3 9.74 8.14 12.59
N LYS A 4 8.41 8.07 12.77
CA LYS A 4 7.81 7.01 13.58
C LYS A 4 7.83 5.70 12.78
N VAL A 5 8.44 4.68 13.36
CA VAL A 5 8.45 3.33 12.81
C VAL A 5 7.24 2.56 13.33
N ILE A 6 6.46 1.99 12.41
CA ILE A 6 5.38 1.05 12.69
C ILE A 6 5.82 -0.37 12.31
N THR A 7 5.09 -1.37 12.80
CA THR A 7 5.20 -2.75 12.31
C THR A 7 3.94 -3.04 11.50
N LEU A 8 4.10 -3.51 10.27
CA LEU A 8 2.96 -3.94 9.46
C LEU A 8 2.26 -5.15 10.11
N PRO A 9 0.96 -5.35 9.86
CA PRO A 9 0.25 -6.54 10.32
C PRO A 9 0.97 -7.83 9.91
N ASN A 10 0.74 -8.90 10.68
CA ASN A 10 1.21 -10.23 10.29
C ASN A 10 0.51 -10.67 8.98
N ARG A 11 0.97 -11.77 8.37
CA ARG A 11 0.50 -12.17 7.04
C ARG A 11 -1.01 -12.41 6.98
N GLU A 12 -1.58 -13.11 7.96
CA GLU A 12 -3.01 -13.45 7.98
C GLU A 12 -3.86 -12.20 8.19
N GLU A 13 -3.49 -11.38 9.15
CA GLU A 13 -4.16 -10.12 9.44
C GLU A 13 -4.07 -9.15 8.25
N MET A 14 -2.89 -9.03 7.64
CA MET A 14 -2.67 -8.19 6.47
C MET A 14 -3.59 -8.61 5.31
N LEU A 15 -3.71 -9.92 5.05
CA LEU A 15 -4.62 -10.43 4.02
C LEU A 15 -6.07 -10.09 4.34
N GLN A 16 -6.51 -10.33 5.58
CA GLN A 16 -7.88 -9.99 6.00
C GLN A 16 -8.16 -8.50 5.76
N ARG A 17 -7.26 -7.61 6.19
CA ARG A 17 -7.42 -6.16 6.02
C ARG A 17 -7.40 -5.72 4.54
N LEU A 18 -6.62 -6.38 3.68
CA LEU A 18 -6.65 -6.13 2.24
C LEU A 18 -7.98 -6.55 1.61
N LEU A 19 -8.51 -7.71 2.01
CA LEU A 19 -9.83 -8.20 1.56
C LEU A 19 -10.98 -7.28 1.99
N TRP A 20 -10.84 -6.58 3.13
CA TRP A 20 -11.80 -5.55 3.53
C TRP A 20 -11.80 -4.32 2.61
N VAL A 21 -10.69 -4.03 1.93
CA VAL A 21 -10.60 -2.93 0.97
C VAL A 21 -11.19 -3.35 -0.38
N SER A 22 -10.89 -4.57 -0.84
CA SER A 22 -11.46 -5.14 -2.05
C SER A 22 -11.37 -6.67 -2.02
N ASP A 23 -12.41 -7.35 -2.47
CA ASP A 23 -12.46 -8.79 -2.66
C ASP A 23 -12.23 -9.20 -4.12
N ASP A 24 -11.66 -8.32 -4.95
CA ASP A 24 -11.40 -8.60 -6.36
C ASP A 24 -10.46 -9.81 -6.53
N SER A 25 -10.87 -10.74 -7.40
CA SER A 25 -10.15 -11.99 -7.63
C SER A 25 -8.77 -11.80 -8.27
N ASP A 26 -8.61 -10.83 -9.19
CA ASP A 26 -7.30 -10.58 -9.83
C ASP A 26 -6.33 -9.99 -8.81
N MET A 27 -6.81 -9.10 -7.94
CA MET A 27 -6.02 -8.55 -6.84
C MET A 27 -5.60 -9.63 -5.84
N GLN A 28 -6.50 -10.56 -5.48
CA GLN A 28 -6.19 -11.68 -4.59
C GLN A 28 -5.12 -12.60 -5.16
N GLU A 29 -5.16 -12.88 -6.47
CA GLU A 29 -4.23 -13.79 -7.12
C GLU A 29 -2.87 -13.16 -7.43
N ARG A 30 -2.84 -11.85 -7.72
CA ARG A 30 -1.64 -11.20 -8.28
C ARG A 30 -1.11 -10.04 -7.46
N PHE A 31 -1.95 -9.20 -6.88
CA PHE A 31 -1.52 -8.01 -6.16
C PHE A 31 -1.24 -8.26 -4.67
N TYR A 32 -2.18 -8.86 -3.94
CA TYR A 32 -2.04 -9.12 -2.51
C TYR A 32 -0.84 -10.01 -2.17
N PRO A 33 -0.51 -11.06 -2.95
CA PRO A 33 0.70 -11.84 -2.69
C PRO A 33 1.99 -11.01 -2.71
N ILE A 34 2.04 -9.92 -3.49
CA ILE A 34 3.18 -9.00 -3.54
C ILE A 34 3.26 -8.20 -2.23
N LEU A 35 2.15 -7.61 -1.79
CA LEU A 35 2.08 -6.85 -0.54
C LEU A 35 2.40 -7.70 0.68
N LEU A 36 1.90 -8.94 0.72
CA LEU A 36 2.10 -9.88 1.83
C LEU A 36 3.57 -10.30 2.04
N LYS A 37 4.47 -10.05 1.08
CA LYS A 37 5.92 -10.22 1.29
C LYS A 37 6.48 -9.25 2.34
N SER A 38 5.77 -8.15 2.60
CA SER A 38 6.16 -7.15 3.59
C SER A 38 5.50 -7.35 4.96
N ALA A 39 4.70 -8.38 5.14
CA ALA A 39 4.00 -8.65 6.41
C ALA A 39 4.98 -8.74 7.58
N GLY A 40 4.62 -8.14 8.73
CA GLY A 40 5.45 -8.09 9.93
C GLY A 40 6.71 -7.23 9.84
N GLN A 41 6.99 -6.59 8.69
CA GLN A 41 8.15 -5.72 8.55
C GLN A 41 7.93 -4.37 9.25
N LYS A 42 9.04 -3.78 9.71
CA LYS A 42 9.07 -2.44 10.25
C LYS A 42 9.20 -1.42 9.13
N ARG A 43 8.33 -0.40 9.11
CA ARG A 43 8.35 0.67 8.11
C ARG A 43 8.05 2.02 8.73
N VAL A 44 8.61 3.07 8.13
CA VAL A 44 8.16 4.46 8.30
C VAL A 44 7.08 4.78 7.27
N ALA A 45 6.40 5.93 7.38
CA ALA A 45 5.33 6.34 6.47
C ALA A 45 5.74 6.26 4.99
N GLN A 46 6.90 6.84 4.63
CA GLN A 46 7.44 6.81 3.27
C GLN A 46 7.79 5.38 2.82
N GLY A 47 8.23 4.54 3.76
CA GLY A 47 8.48 3.12 3.51
C GLY A 47 7.22 2.34 3.15
N VAL A 48 6.05 2.73 3.67
CA VAL A 48 4.75 2.17 3.29
C VAL A 48 4.36 2.62 1.88
N VAL A 49 4.53 3.90 1.56
CA VAL A 49 4.26 4.42 0.21
C VAL A 49 5.16 3.77 -0.83
N MET A 50 6.45 3.63 -0.54
CA MET A 50 7.40 2.96 -1.45
C MET A 50 7.06 1.49 -1.64
N MET A 51 6.63 0.79 -0.58
CA MET A 51 6.13 -0.59 -0.70
C MET A 51 4.94 -0.68 -1.65
N LEU A 52 3.96 0.22 -1.51
CA LEU A 52 2.78 0.24 -2.38
C LEU A 52 3.15 0.59 -3.82
N ALA A 53 4.00 1.60 -4.03
CA ALA A 53 4.43 2.00 -5.38
C ALA A 53 5.14 0.85 -6.12
N LEU A 54 6.03 0.11 -5.43
CA LEU A 54 6.70 -1.05 -6.00
C LEU A 54 5.72 -2.20 -6.28
N ALA A 55 4.80 -2.48 -5.35
CA ALA A 55 3.80 -3.51 -5.56
C ALA A 55 2.86 -3.19 -6.74
N ILE A 56 2.48 -1.91 -6.90
CA ILE A 56 1.68 -1.44 -8.03
C ILE A 56 2.48 -1.59 -9.32
N TYR A 57 3.75 -1.19 -9.33
CA TYR A 57 4.62 -1.33 -10.49
C TYR A 57 4.72 -2.79 -10.96
N ASP A 58 4.99 -3.71 -10.04
CA ASP A 58 5.09 -5.15 -10.34
C ASP A 58 3.75 -5.73 -10.83
N TYR A 59 2.62 -5.29 -10.24
CA TYR A 59 1.30 -5.80 -10.59
C TYR A 59 0.81 -5.35 -11.97
N VAL A 60 1.06 -4.09 -12.32
CA VAL A 60 0.58 -3.50 -13.58
C VAL A 60 1.55 -3.70 -14.75
N GLU A 61 2.62 -4.47 -14.56
CA GLU A 61 3.55 -4.81 -15.64
C GLU A 61 2.80 -5.48 -16.81
N GLY A 62 2.96 -4.92 -18.01
CA GLY A 62 2.26 -5.38 -19.22
C GLY A 62 0.79 -4.94 -19.33
N MET A 63 0.27 -4.16 -18.39
CA MET A 63 -1.09 -3.61 -18.44
C MET A 63 -1.15 -2.20 -19.04
N PRO A 64 -2.32 -1.74 -19.51
CA PRO A 64 -2.51 -0.35 -19.91
C PRO A 64 -2.18 0.64 -18.78
N PRO A 65 -1.55 1.80 -19.05
CA PRO A 65 -1.16 2.78 -18.02
C PRO A 65 -2.29 3.27 -17.11
N VAL A 66 -3.54 3.23 -17.60
CA VAL A 66 -4.72 3.60 -16.81
C VAL A 66 -4.88 2.73 -15.57
N VAL A 67 -4.46 1.46 -15.61
CA VAL A 67 -4.56 0.55 -14.47
C VAL A 67 -3.68 1.02 -13.31
N ALA A 68 -2.46 1.50 -13.60
CA ALA A 68 -1.60 2.08 -12.58
C ALA A 68 -2.27 3.27 -11.89
N ASN A 69 -2.93 4.15 -12.65
CA ASN A 69 -3.65 5.29 -12.10
C ASN A 69 -4.81 4.87 -11.19
N LEU A 70 -5.58 3.84 -11.58
CA LEU A 70 -6.65 3.27 -10.74
C LEU A 70 -6.08 2.75 -9.41
N MET A 71 -4.96 2.03 -9.46
CA MET A 71 -4.30 1.51 -8.26
C MET A 71 -3.79 2.62 -7.34
N TYR A 72 -3.21 3.69 -7.89
CA TYR A 72 -2.77 4.84 -7.09
C TYR A 72 -3.94 5.62 -6.48
N MET A 73 -5.12 5.64 -7.12
CA MET A 73 -6.33 6.21 -6.52
C MET A 73 -6.85 5.37 -5.34
N GLN A 74 -6.66 4.05 -5.37
CA GLN A 74 -7.06 3.13 -4.29
C GLN A 74 -6.01 3.05 -3.16
N ALA A 75 -4.75 3.39 -3.43
CA ALA A 75 -3.64 3.33 -2.48
C ALA A 75 -3.91 3.96 -1.09
N PRO A 76 -4.62 5.10 -0.95
CA PRO A 76 -4.99 5.63 0.37
C PRO A 76 -5.79 4.65 1.23
N GLN A 77 -6.70 3.86 0.64
CA GLN A 77 -7.50 2.87 1.35
C GLN A 77 -6.64 1.70 1.85
N PHE A 78 -5.65 1.28 1.05
CA PHE A 78 -4.67 0.29 1.49
C PHE A 78 -3.79 0.81 2.64
N ILE A 79 -3.40 2.09 2.61
CA ILE A 79 -2.66 2.72 3.72
C ILE A 79 -3.49 2.67 5.00
N GLU A 80 -4.76 3.09 4.94
CA GLU A 80 -5.66 3.08 6.10
C GLU A 80 -5.90 1.67 6.65
N ALA A 81 -6.02 0.66 5.78
CA ALA A 81 -6.16 -0.71 6.20
C ALA A 81 -4.89 -1.25 6.87
N LEU A 82 -3.69 -0.91 6.36
CA LEU A 82 -2.44 -1.51 6.79
C LEU A 82 -1.74 -0.77 7.94
N VAL A 83 -2.13 0.48 8.23
CA VAL A 83 -1.46 1.34 9.19
C VAL A 83 -2.41 1.72 10.33
N ASP A 84 -2.22 1.08 11.48
CA ASP A 84 -3.05 1.32 12.68
C ASP A 84 -2.87 2.71 13.29
N ASP A 85 -1.69 3.31 13.12
CA ASP A 85 -1.40 4.63 13.67
C ASP A 85 -1.97 5.72 12.74
N PRO A 86 -2.99 6.48 13.16
CA PRO A 86 -3.63 7.47 12.29
C PRO A 86 -2.68 8.57 11.82
N LYS A 87 -1.67 8.93 12.64
CA LYS A 87 -0.69 9.95 12.26
C LYS A 87 0.26 9.44 11.20
N VAL A 88 0.68 8.18 11.29
CA VAL A 88 1.56 7.56 10.28
C VAL A 88 0.79 7.30 8.98
N ALA A 89 -0.48 6.87 9.08
CA ALA A 89 -1.36 6.72 7.92
C ALA A 89 -1.54 8.06 7.20
N GLU A 90 -1.81 9.14 7.94
CA GLU A 90 -1.95 10.48 7.36
C GLU A 90 -0.65 10.96 6.70
N GLN A 91 0.50 10.80 7.37
CA GLN A 91 1.81 11.12 6.79
C GLN A 91 2.07 10.35 5.49
N ALA A 92 1.73 9.06 5.44
CA ALA A 92 1.87 8.25 4.23
C ALA A 92 0.95 8.74 3.11
N LYS A 93 -0.32 9.08 3.41
CA LYS A 93 -1.24 9.64 2.43
C LYS A 93 -0.77 10.99 1.89
N THR A 94 -0.30 11.90 2.75
CA THR A 94 0.28 13.18 2.34
C THR A 94 1.49 12.97 1.43
N PHE A 95 2.42 12.10 1.82
CA PHE A 95 3.61 11.82 1.03
C PHE A 95 3.26 11.20 -0.34
N LEU A 96 2.28 10.30 -0.39
CA LEU A 96 1.76 9.76 -1.66
C LEU A 96 1.19 10.86 -2.55
N GLN A 97 0.38 11.76 -1.99
CA GLN A 97 -0.21 12.88 -2.73
C GLN A 97 0.87 13.80 -3.31
N GLU A 98 1.88 14.17 -2.53
CA GLU A 98 3.02 14.97 -2.99
C GLU A 98 3.78 14.29 -4.12
N ALA A 99 4.04 12.98 -3.99
CA ALA A 99 4.73 12.18 -5.01
C ALA A 99 3.95 12.10 -6.33
N LEU A 100 2.61 12.10 -6.27
CA LEU A 100 1.75 12.08 -7.46
C LEU A 100 1.61 13.48 -8.10
N ALA A 101 1.67 14.55 -7.30
CA ALA A 101 1.60 15.93 -7.78
C ALA A 101 2.91 16.42 -8.41
N ALA A 102 4.04 15.78 -8.10
CA ALA A 102 5.35 16.08 -8.68
C ALA A 102 5.57 15.52 -10.10
N LYS A 103 4.55 14.90 -10.70
CA LYS A 103 4.57 14.34 -12.07
C LYS A 103 4.09 15.32 -13.12
#